data_AF-A0A1Y4HE08-F1
#
_entry.id   AF-A0A1Y4HE08-F1
#
_cell.length_a   1.000
_cell.length_b   1.000
_cell.length_c   1.000
_cell.angle_alpha   90.00
_cell.angle_beta   90.00
_cell.angle_gamma   90.00
#
_symmetry.space_group_name_H-M   'P 1'
#
loop_
_entity.id
_entity.type
_entity.pdbx_description
1 polymer ?
#
loop_
_entity_poly.entity_id
_entity_poly.type
_entity_poly.pdbx_seq_one_letter_code
_entity_poly.pdbx_strand_id
1 'polypeptide(L)'
;MQEMARTGFVYLFISLFCVLFGAVYEIFSHEVYSYFMLYAFVFPLVGGVLPFFGMAFSSMPVPNRATRNLYHSGITALTTGFLFEGALEIYGTTNRLVLVYWILGILFILMAIFIYCLFLGKTKCSKMENDNLDL
;
A
#
# COMPACT_ATOMS: atom_id res chain seq x y z
N MET A 1 -5.87 15.78 -11.01
CA MET A 1 -6.80 15.18 -10.01
C MET A 1 -7.39 13.85 -10.47
N GLN A 2 -7.87 13.71 -11.73
CA GLN A 2 -8.51 12.47 -12.23
C GLN A 2 -7.63 11.19 -12.12
N GLU A 3 -6.32 11.29 -12.38
CA GLU A 3 -5.38 10.14 -12.29
C GLU A 3 -5.26 9.55 -10.88
N MET A 4 -5.28 10.40 -9.83
CA MET A 4 -5.18 9.96 -8.43
C MET A 4 -6.47 9.25 -7.99
N ALA A 5 -7.63 9.80 -8.39
CA ALA A 5 -8.93 9.20 -8.10
C ALA A 5 -9.10 7.84 -8.80
N ARG A 6 -8.67 7.73 -10.06
CA ARG A 6 -8.67 6.45 -10.79
C ARG A 6 -7.82 5.40 -10.09
N THR A 7 -6.63 5.78 -9.61
CA THR A 7 -5.75 4.90 -8.85
C THR A 7 -6.41 4.43 -7.55
N GLY A 8 -7.04 5.35 -6.80
CA GLY A 8 -7.80 4.99 -5.60
C GLY A 8 -8.95 4.02 -5.87
N PHE A 9 -9.70 4.21 -6.95
CA PHE A 9 -10.75 3.27 -7.36
C PHE A 9 -10.20 1.88 -7.71
N VAL A 10 -9.04 1.80 -8.36
CA VAL A 10 -8.39 0.52 -8.64
C VAL A 10 -8.04 -0.21 -7.33
N TYR A 11 -7.49 0.51 -6.34
CA TYR A 11 -7.21 -0.07 -5.03
C TYR A 11 -8.47 -0.51 -4.28
N LEU A 12 -9.60 0.19 -4.45
CA LEU A 12 -10.89 -0.27 -3.93
C LEU A 12 -11.35 -1.58 -4.58
N PHE A 13 -11.26 -1.71 -5.90
CA PHE A 13 -11.59 -2.96 -6.59
C PHE A 13 -10.67 -4.11 -6.17
N ILE A 14 -9.37 -3.84 -6.00
CA ILE A 14 -8.40 -4.84 -5.50
C ILE A 14 -8.74 -5.26 -4.07
N SER A 15 -9.04 -4.30 -3.19
CA SER A 15 -9.46 -4.58 -1.81
C SER A 15 -10.72 -5.46 -1.78
N LEU A 16 -11.74 -5.12 -2.59
CA LEU A 16 -12.95 -5.91 -2.74
C LEU A 16 -12.66 -7.32 -3.24
N PHE A 17 -11.77 -7.47 -4.22
CA PHE A 17 -11.34 -8.77 -4.71
C PHE A 17 -10.65 -9.59 -3.60
N CYS A 18 -9.79 -8.97 -2.78
CA CYS A 18 -9.16 -9.64 -1.63
C CYS A 18 -10.20 -10.12 -0.60
N VAL A 19 -11.24 -9.34 -0.31
CA VAL A 19 -12.34 -9.74 0.59
C VAL A 19 -13.08 -10.95 0.01
N LEU A 20 -13.47 -10.88 -1.27
CA LEU A 20 -14.16 -11.97 -1.95
C LEU A 20 -13.31 -13.23 -2.00
N PHE A 21 -12.01 -13.09 -2.29
CA PHE A 21 -11.07 -14.19 -2.29
C PHE A 21 -10.98 -14.83 -0.90
N GLY A 22 -10.82 -14.04 0.17
CA GLY A 22 -10.80 -14.54 1.55
C GLY A 22 -12.08 -15.28 1.93
N ALA A 23 -13.25 -14.72 1.60
CA ALA A 23 -14.54 -15.35 1.88
C ALA A 23 -14.74 -16.67 1.12
N VAL A 24 -14.34 -16.72 -0.15
CA VAL A 24 -14.36 -17.97 -0.94
C VAL A 24 -13.43 -19.00 -0.32
N TYR A 25 -12.21 -18.60 0.04
CA TYR A 25 -11.22 -19.50 0.62
C TYR A 25 -11.67 -20.03 1.99
N GLU A 26 -12.37 -19.24 2.80
CA GLU A 26 -12.98 -19.65 4.07
C GLU A 26 -14.01 -20.78 3.87
N ILE A 27 -14.90 -20.64 2.89
CA ILE A 27 -15.91 -21.65 2.55
C ILE A 27 -15.23 -22.97 2.13
N PHE A 28 -14.16 -22.91 1.35
CA PHE A 28 -13.42 -24.10 0.92
C PHE A 28 -12.56 -24.72 2.03
N SER A 29 -12.25 -23.97 3.08
CA SER A 29 -11.38 -24.43 4.18
C SER A 29 -12.15 -25.05 5.33
N HIS A 30 -13.44 -25.39 5.15
CA HIS A 30 -14.31 -25.95 6.19
C HIS A 30 -14.37 -25.08 7.46
N GLU A 31 -14.49 -23.75 7.30
CA GLU A 31 -14.53 -22.76 8.39
C GLU A 31 -13.22 -22.65 9.20
N VAL A 32 -12.07 -23.08 8.64
CA VAL A 32 -10.76 -22.77 9.24
C VAL A 32 -10.40 -21.31 8.92
N TYR A 33 -10.40 -20.49 9.96
CA TYR A 33 -10.11 -19.06 9.85
C TYR A 33 -8.61 -18.78 9.91
N SER A 34 -8.16 -17.85 9.06
CA SER A 34 -6.88 -17.17 9.22
C SER A 34 -7.11 -15.67 9.35
N TYR A 35 -6.53 -15.08 10.40
CA TYR A 35 -6.57 -13.63 10.59
C TYR A 35 -5.84 -12.90 9.46
N PHE A 36 -4.73 -13.44 8.97
CA PHE A 36 -3.94 -12.80 7.90
C PHE A 36 -4.73 -12.73 6.58
N MET A 37 -5.47 -13.78 6.24
CA MET A 37 -6.28 -13.77 5.01
C MET A 37 -7.45 -12.80 5.12
N LEU A 38 -8.11 -12.74 6.28
CA LEU A 38 -9.23 -11.84 6.53
C LEU A 38 -8.78 -10.37 6.51
N TYR A 39 -7.58 -10.05 7.01
CA TYR A 39 -7.03 -8.69 6.99
C TYR A 39 -6.26 -8.31 5.72
N ALA A 40 -6.11 -9.21 4.74
CA ALA A 40 -5.34 -8.93 3.52
C ALA A 40 -5.88 -7.70 2.73
N PHE A 41 -7.19 -7.45 2.78
CA PHE A 41 -7.82 -6.30 2.13
C PHE A 41 -7.45 -4.94 2.74
N VAL A 42 -6.95 -4.94 3.99
CA VAL A 42 -6.57 -3.72 4.72
C VAL A 42 -5.37 -3.04 4.08
N PHE A 43 -4.42 -3.81 3.50
CA PHE A 43 -3.25 -3.21 2.84
C PHE A 43 -3.59 -2.42 1.59
N PRO A 44 -4.37 -2.94 0.62
CA PRO A 44 -4.88 -2.15 -0.50
C PRO A 44 -5.75 -0.98 -0.06
N LEU A 45 -6.55 -1.14 1.00
CA LEU A 45 -7.45 -0.09 1.49
C LEU A 45 -6.70 1.05 2.17
N VAL A 46 -5.92 0.74 3.21
CA VAL A 46 -5.19 1.72 4.02
C VAL A 46 -3.97 2.23 3.29
N GLY A 47 -3.23 1.37 2.58
CA GLY A 47 -2.06 1.75 1.81
C GLY A 47 -2.38 2.35 0.45
N GLY A 48 -3.49 1.98 -0.18
CA GLY A 48 -3.82 2.41 -1.55
C GLY A 48 -4.91 3.48 -1.63
N VAL A 49 -5.95 3.42 -0.81
CA VAL A 49 -7.06 4.39 -0.90
C VAL A 49 -6.75 5.63 -0.08
N LEU A 50 -6.40 5.44 1.20
CA LEU A 50 -6.17 6.52 2.17
C LEU A 50 -5.13 7.57 1.73
N PRO A 51 -3.90 7.21 1.31
CA PRO A 51 -2.89 8.20 0.93
C PRO A 51 -3.21 8.87 -0.39
N PHE A 52 -3.81 8.16 -1.35
CA PHE A 52 -4.17 8.76 -2.65
C PHE A 52 -5.35 9.72 -2.55
N PHE A 53 -6.35 9.39 -1.72
CA PHE A 53 -7.45 10.31 -1.42
C PHE A 53 -6.97 11.49 -0.57
N GLY A 54 -6.09 11.26 0.41
CA GLY A 54 -5.46 12.31 1.20
C GLY A 54 -4.64 13.28 0.35
N MET A 55 -3.83 12.78 -0.59
CA MET A 55 -3.10 13.61 -1.54
C MET A 55 -4.03 14.39 -2.48
N ALA A 56 -5.15 13.79 -2.91
CA ALA A 56 -6.14 14.46 -3.73
C ALA A 56 -6.82 15.64 -3.00
N PHE A 57 -7.06 15.51 -1.69
CA PHE A 57 -7.66 16.57 -0.88
C PHE A 57 -6.64 17.65 -0.46
N SER A 58 -5.40 17.25 -0.16
CA SER A 58 -4.39 18.13 0.43
C SER A 58 -3.52 18.89 -0.59
N SER A 59 -3.80 18.76 -1.90
CA SER A 59 -3.02 19.40 -2.99
C SER A 59 -1.50 19.25 -2.84
N MET A 60 -1.05 18.14 -2.25
CA MET A 60 0.36 17.87 -2.02
C MET A 60 1.10 17.67 -3.35
N PRO A 61 2.38 18.04 -3.43
CA PRO A 61 3.16 17.85 -4.64
C PRO A 61 3.26 16.37 -4.96
N VAL A 62 2.93 16.03 -6.20
CA VAL A 62 2.90 14.64 -6.68
C VAL A 62 4.32 14.10 -6.72
N PRO A 63 4.62 12.96 -6.06
CA PRO A 63 5.94 12.37 -6.09
C PRO A 63 6.36 11.92 -7.49
N ASN A 64 7.67 11.80 -7.69
CA ASN A 64 8.25 11.23 -8.89
C ASN A 64 7.71 9.80 -9.16
N ARG A 65 7.66 9.45 -10.46
CA ARG A 65 7.17 8.13 -10.93
C ARG A 65 7.86 6.96 -10.22
N ALA A 66 9.16 7.07 -9.95
CA ALA A 66 9.94 6.05 -9.25
C ALA A 66 9.43 5.81 -7.82
N THR A 67 9.24 6.87 -7.01
CA THR A 67 8.73 6.77 -5.64
C THR A 67 7.34 6.17 -5.59
N ARG A 68 6.46 6.55 -6.53
CA ARG A 68 5.11 6.00 -6.63
C ARG A 68 5.14 4.50 -6.98
N ASN A 69 5.98 4.10 -7.93
CA ASN A 69 6.10 2.69 -8.29
C ASN A 69 6.66 1.85 -7.14
N LEU A 70 7.65 2.36 -6.39
CA LEU A 70 8.19 1.70 -5.20
C LEU A 70 7.12 1.53 -4.09
N TYR A 71 6.28 2.55 -3.93
CA TYR A 71 5.18 2.50 -2.97
C TYR A 71 4.13 1.45 -3.38
N HIS A 72 3.74 1.42 -4.65
CA HIS A 72 2.82 0.43 -5.20
C HIS A 72 3.38 -1.01 -5.11
N SER A 73 4.68 -1.20 -5.39
CA SER A 73 5.31 -2.51 -5.24
C SER A 73 5.35 -2.96 -3.78
N GLY A 74 5.61 -2.05 -2.84
CA GLY A 74 5.57 -2.36 -1.40
C GLY A 74 4.20 -2.82 -0.93
N ILE A 75 3.13 -2.11 -1.30
CA ILE A 75 1.74 -2.49 -0.96
C ILE A 75 1.40 -3.86 -1.56
N THR A 76 1.77 -4.09 -2.81
CA THR A 76 1.49 -5.36 -3.51
C THR A 76 2.24 -6.52 -2.85
N ALA A 77 3.50 -6.30 -2.45
CA ALA A 77 4.30 -7.30 -1.75
C ALA A 77 3.70 -7.66 -0.39
N LEU A 78 3.27 -6.67 0.41
CA LEU A 78 2.62 -6.92 1.70
C LEU A 78 1.27 -7.63 1.55
N THR A 79 0.44 -7.19 0.60
CA THR A 79 -0.86 -7.81 0.34
C THR A 79 -0.70 -9.27 -0.04
N THR A 80 0.23 -9.56 -0.95
CA THR A 80 0.57 -10.93 -1.37
C THR A 80 1.13 -11.75 -0.21
N GLY A 81 2.00 -11.15 0.62
CA GLY A 81 2.55 -11.79 1.81
C GLY A 81 1.48 -12.24 2.80
N PHE A 82 0.50 -11.39 3.10
CA PHE A 82 -0.63 -11.72 3.96
C PHE A 82 -1.53 -12.82 3.39
N LEU A 83 -1.79 -12.80 2.08
CA LEU A 83 -2.55 -13.86 1.43
C LEU A 83 -1.84 -15.22 1.52
N PHE A 84 -0.52 -15.25 1.28
CA PHE A 84 0.26 -16.48 1.41
C PHE A 84 0.36 -16.95 2.86
N GLU A 85 0.58 -16.04 3.81
CA GLU A 85 0.61 -16.37 5.23
C GLU A 85 -0.72 -16.96 5.69
N GLY A 86 -1.83 -16.34 5.29
CA GLY A 86 -3.14 -16.83 5.67
C GLY A 86 -3.50 -18.16 5.05
N ALA A 87 -3.09 -18.40 3.80
CA ALA A 87 -3.20 -19.74 3.20
C ALA A 87 -2.39 -20.76 3.99
N LEU A 88 -1.12 -20.47 4.30
CA LEU A 88 -0.24 -21.39 5.04
C LEU A 88 -0.75 -21.70 6.45
N GLU A 89 -1.32 -20.71 7.13
CA GLU A 89 -1.96 -20.87 8.45
C GLU A 89 -3.14 -21.83 8.39
N ILE A 90 -4.00 -21.71 7.38
CA ILE A 90 -5.12 -22.64 7.14
C ILE A 90 -4.61 -24.06 6.87
N TYR A 91 -3.52 -24.20 6.12
CA TYR A 91 -2.88 -25.51 5.88
C TYR A 91 -2.10 -26.04 7.10
N GLY A 92 -1.96 -25.26 8.19
CA GLY A 92 -1.21 -25.66 9.38
C GLY A 92 0.30 -25.74 9.14
N THR A 93 0.83 -25.00 8.17
CA THR A 93 2.25 -25.00 7.80
C THR A 93 2.87 -23.63 8.01
N THR A 94 4.20 -23.59 8.18
CA THR A 94 4.94 -22.32 8.25
C THR A 94 6.02 -22.31 7.18
N ASN A 95 6.21 -21.16 6.53
CA ASN A 95 7.21 -21.02 5.49
C ASN A 95 8.00 -19.73 5.67
N ARG A 96 9.33 -19.83 5.65
CA ARG A 96 10.24 -18.68 5.78
C ARG A 96 10.12 -17.69 4.61
N LEU A 97 9.55 -18.10 3.48
CA LEU A 97 9.26 -17.22 2.35
C LEU A 97 8.28 -16.09 2.73
N VAL A 98 7.31 -16.34 3.61
CA VAL A 98 6.37 -15.31 4.08
C VAL A 98 7.10 -14.14 4.73
N LEU A 99 8.09 -14.46 5.56
CA LEU A 99 8.91 -13.48 6.27
C LEU A 99 9.68 -12.59 5.26
N VAL A 100 10.09 -13.14 4.13
CA VAL A 100 10.72 -12.37 3.04
C VAL A 100 9.77 -11.34 2.44
N TYR A 101 8.50 -11.69 2.20
CA TYR A 101 7.49 -10.75 1.71
C TYR A 101 7.24 -9.60 2.68
N TRP A 102 7.18 -9.90 3.98
CA TRP A 102 7.04 -8.89 5.02
C TRP A 102 8.22 -7.92 5.06
N ILE A 103 9.45 -8.45 5.10
CA ILE A 103 10.66 -7.62 5.14
C ILE A 103 10.75 -6.74 3.89
N LEU A 104 10.60 -7.33 2.70
CA LEU A 104 10.71 -6.58 1.45
C LEU A 104 9.59 -5.54 1.32
N GLY A 105 8.35 -5.91 1.66
CA GLY A 105 7.21 -5.00 1.60
C GLY A 105 7.37 -3.78 2.51
N ILE A 106 7.76 -3.99 3.77
CA ILE A 106 8.05 -2.90 4.72
C ILE A 106 9.22 -2.05 4.22
N LEU A 107 10.31 -2.69 3.77
CA LEU A 107 11.49 -1.99 3.27
C LEU A 107 11.15 -1.07 2.08
N PHE A 108 10.35 -1.55 1.12
CA PHE A 108 9.92 -0.76 -0.03
C PHE A 108 9.04 0.43 0.38
N ILE A 109 8.11 0.23 1.31
CA ILE A 109 7.26 1.31 1.81
C ILE A 109 8.08 2.36 2.56
N LEU A 110 8.97 1.95 3.47
CA LEU A 110 9.83 2.86 4.22
C LEU A 110 10.74 3.66 3.28
N MET A 111 11.34 3.01 2.30
CA MET A 111 12.18 3.66 1.31
C MET A 111 11.37 4.67 0.46
N ALA A 112 10.15 4.32 0.06
CA ALA A 112 9.27 5.24 -0.67
C ALA A 112 8.87 6.46 0.17
N ILE A 113 8.51 6.27 1.44
CA ILE A 113 8.17 7.34 2.38
C ILE A 113 9.40 8.24 2.62
N PHE A 114 10.58 7.65 2.81
CA PHE A 114 11.82 8.41 3.01
C PHE A 114 12.14 9.31 1.81
N ILE A 115 12.07 8.77 0.59
CA ILE A 115 12.28 9.54 -0.64
C ILE A 115 11.21 10.64 -0.78
N TYR A 116 9.96 10.34 -0.44
CA TYR A 116 8.87 11.33 -0.49
C TYR A 116 9.08 12.47 0.51
N CYS A 117 9.52 12.17 1.72
CA CYS A 117 9.82 13.16 2.75
C CYS A 117 10.96 14.11 2.31
N LEU A 118 12.04 13.57 1.73
CA LEU A 118 13.11 14.38 1.15
C LEU A 118 12.61 15.30 0.02
N PHE A 119 11.69 14.81 -0.81
CA PHE A 119 11.09 15.59 -1.88
C PHE A 119 10.20 16.73 -1.35
N LEU A 120 9.42 16.48 -0.30
CA LEU A 120 8.63 17.52 0.38
C LEU A 120 9.52 18.60 1.00
N GLY A 121 10.63 18.22 1.62
CA GLY A 121 11.59 19.17 2.19
C GLY A 121 12.16 20.13 1.14
N LYS A 122 12.55 19.61 -0.02
CA LYS A 122 13.05 20.43 -1.14
C LYS A 122 12.00 21.40 -1.70
N THR A 123 10.77 20.91 -1.91
CA THR A 123 9.69 21.73 -2.48
C THR A 123 9.25 22.84 -1.52
N LYS A 124 9.21 22.58 -0.21
CA LYS A 124 8.90 23.60 0.79
C LYS A 124 9.97 24.70 0.86
N CYS A 125 11.25 24.32 0.79
CA CYS A 125 12.38 25.27 0.82
C CYS A 125 12.36 26.20 -0.40
N SER A 126 12.15 25.66 -1.60
CA SER A 126 12.08 26.45 -2.84
C SER A 126 10.92 27.43 -2.84
N LYS A 127 9.78 27.08 -2.22
CA LYS A 127 8.65 28.01 -2.11
C LYS A 127 8.98 29.20 -1.20
N MET A 128 9.64 28.95 -0.07
CA MET A 128 10.04 30.05 0.84
C MET A 128 11.08 30.98 0.20
N GLU A 129 12.01 30.47 -0.59
CA GLU A 129 13.00 31.32 -1.27
C GLU A 129 12.36 32.31 -2.26
N ASN A 130 11.39 31.85 -3.07
CA ASN A 130 10.64 32.74 -3.98
C ASN A 130 9.81 33.79 -3.22
N ASP A 131 9.09 33.40 -2.17
CA ASP A 131 8.27 34.34 -1.39
C ASP A 131 9.13 35.45 -0.72
N ASN A 132 10.43 35.21 -0.48
CA ASN A 132 11.37 36.22 0.06
C ASN A 132 12.03 37.10 -1.02
N LEU A 133 12.06 36.65 -2.28
CA LEU A 133 12.60 37.42 -3.42
C LEU A 133 11.58 38.41 -3.99
N ASP A 134 10.30 38.19 -3.72
CA ASP A 134 9.18 39.02 -4.17
C ASP A 134 8.85 40.19 -3.22
N LEU A 135 9.71 40.46 -2.21
CA LEU A 135 9.55 41.45 -1.14
C LEU A 135 10.66 42.51 -1.18
#